data_AF-A0A1M7JYD3-F1
#
_entry.id   AF-A0A1M7JYD3-F1
#
_cell.length_a   1.000
_cell.length_b   1.000
_cell.length_c   1.000
_cell.angle_alpha   90.00
_cell.angle_beta   90.00
_cell.angle_gamma   90.00
#
_symmetry.space_group_name_H-M   'P 1'
#
loop_
_entity.id
_entity.type
_entity.pdbx_description
1 polymer ?
#
loop_
_entity_poly.entity_id
_entity_poly.type
_entity_poly.pdbx_seq_one_letter_code
_entity_poly.pdbx_strand_id
1 'polypeptide(L)' 'MKKTRGRKLFCTVVARIIDPDTGREAGLLYRWNTGATQKEWHDKPIRIFRLEPLLEITTLPVAKDD' A
#
# COMPACT_ATOMS: atom_id res chain seq x y z
N MET A 1 -15.21 1.78 32.97
CA MET A 1 -15.05 1.23 31.61
C MET A 1 -13.76 1.75 31.00
N LYS A 2 -12.73 0.91 30.84
CA LYS A 2 -11.52 1.31 30.08
C LYS A 2 -11.95 1.43 28.61
N LYS A 3 -11.85 2.63 28.04
CA LYS A 3 -12.07 2.83 26.59
C LYS A 3 -11.02 2.01 25.86
N THR A 4 -11.43 0.94 25.20
CA THR A 4 -10.58 0.19 24.26
C THR A 4 -10.11 1.20 23.22
N ARG A 5 -8.84 1.60 23.28
CA ARG A 5 -8.28 2.49 22.24
C ARG A 5 -8.32 1.68 20.95
N GLY A 6 -9.14 2.09 19.99
CA GLY A 6 -9.15 1.48 18.67
C GLY A 6 -7.73 1.48 18.09
N ARG A 7 -7.31 0.36 17.52
CA ARG A 7 -6.01 0.23 16.86
C ARG A 7 -5.95 1.27 15.73
N LYS A 8 -4.92 2.12 15.73
CA LYS A 8 -4.74 3.12 14.67
C LYS A 8 -4.49 2.38 13.35
N LEU A 9 -5.22 2.75 12.31
CA LEU A 9 -4.98 2.28 10.95
C LEU A 9 -3.93 3.17 10.29
N PHE A 10 -2.97 2.53 9.63
CA PHE A 10 -1.98 3.22 8.81
C PHE A 10 -1.70 2.37 7.56
N CYS A 11 -1.31 3.03 6.48
CA CYS A 11 -0.91 2.38 5.25
C CYS A 11 0.43 2.93 4.77
N THR A 12 1.14 2.11 4.01
CA THR A 12 2.44 2.44 3.43
C THR A 12 2.44 2.04 1.97
N VAL A 13 3.03 2.86 1.12
CA VAL A 13 3.24 2.52 -0.29
C VAL A 13 4.28 1.40 -0.37
N VAL A 14 3.93 0.31 -1.04
CA VAL A 14 4.79 -0.89 -1.18
C VAL A 14 5.20 -1.17 -2.63
N ALA A 15 4.48 -0.63 -3.61
CA ALA A 15 4.87 -0.75 -5.02
C ALA A 15 4.30 0.40 -5.85
N ARG A 16 4.98 0.69 -6.96
CA ARG A 16 4.48 1.53 -8.05
C ARG A 16 3.67 0.65 -9.00
N ILE A 17 2.57 1.16 -9.51
CA ILE A 17 1.80 0.53 -10.58
C ILE A 17 2.29 1.14 -11.89
N ILE A 18 2.85 0.31 -12.76
CA ILE A 18 3.43 0.73 -14.03
C ILE A 18 2.53 0.28 -15.19
N ASP A 19 2.19 1.22 -16.06
CA ASP A 19 1.55 0.96 -17.34
C ASP A 19 2.57 0.31 -18.29
N PRO A 20 2.34 -0.92 -18.76
CA PRO A 20 3.28 -1.64 -19.62
C PRO A 20 3.37 -1.04 -21.02
N ASP A 21 2.33 -0.34 -21.49
CA ASP A 21 2.30 0.21 -22.85
C ASP A 21 3.15 1.47 -22.94
N THR A 22 3.15 2.29 -21.88
CA THR A 22 3.88 3.57 -21.83
C THR A 22 5.14 3.54 -20.97
N GLY A 23 5.29 2.54 -20.10
CA GLY A 23 6.35 2.45 -19.10
C GLY A 23 6.22 3.48 -17.97
N ARG A 24 5.09 4.18 -17.87
CA ARG A 24 4.88 5.26 -16.89
C ARG A 24 4.20 4.75 -15.64
N GLU A 25 4.37 5.47 -14.54
CA GLU A 25 3.62 5.23 -13.31
C GLU A 25 2.15 5.61 -13.52
N ALA A 26 1.26 4.63 -13.36
CA ALA A 26 -0.19 4.77 -13.44
C ALA A 26 -0.85 4.86 -12.05
N GLY A 27 -0.12 4.53 -10.99
CA GLY A 27 -0.64 4.56 -9.63
C GLY A 27 0.28 3.94 -8.60
N LEU A 28 -0.26 3.71 -7.40
CA LEU A 28 0.46 3.18 -6.24
C LEU A 28 -0.30 2.02 -5.60
N LEU A 29 0.45 1.07 -5.05
CA LEU A 29 -0.06 0.00 -4.21
C LEU A 29 0.29 0.29 -2.75
N TYR A 30 -0.73 0.41 -1.92
CA TYR A 30 -0.60 0.55 -0.48
C TYR A 30 -0.82 -0.78 0.23
N ARG A 31 -0.13 -0.99 1.34
CA ARG A 31 -0.40 -2.05 2.32
C ARG A 31 -0.79 -1.40 3.65
N TRP A 32 -1.93 -1.81 4.17
CA TRP A 32 -2.41 -1.44 5.49
C TRP A 32 -1.72 -2.27 6.57
N ASN A 33 -1.65 -1.74 7.79
CA ASN A 33 -1.17 -2.47 8.96
C ASN A 33 -2.05 -3.68 9.36
N THR A 34 -3.21 -3.83 8.73
CA THR A 34 -4.08 -5.01 8.79
C THR A 34 -3.68 -6.11 7.81
N GLY A 35 -2.71 -5.85 6.92
CA GLY A 35 -2.31 -6.75 5.83
C GLY A 35 -3.11 -6.56 4.54
N ALA A 36 -4.24 -5.83 4.57
CA ALA A 36 -4.99 -5.50 3.37
C ALA A 36 -4.17 -4.65 2.41
N THR A 37 -4.42 -4.78 1.10
CA THR A 37 -3.79 -3.95 0.08
C THR A 37 -4.83 -3.11 -0.64
N GLN A 38 -4.41 -1.93 -1.10
CA GLN A 38 -5.25 -1.00 -1.83
C GLN A 38 -4.49 -0.41 -3.00
N LYS A 39 -5.14 -0.34 -4.16
CA LYS A 39 -4.61 0.34 -5.34
C LYS A 39 -5.20 1.74 -5.40
N GLU A 40 -4.35 2.71 -5.65
CA GLU A 40 -4.71 4.08 -5.98
C GLU A 40 -4.21 4.37 -7.38
N TRP A 41 -5.06 4.96 -8.21
CA TRP A 41 -4.76 5.29 -9.60
C TRP A 41 -4.63 6.81 -9.71
N HIS A 42 -3.61 7.27 -10.42
CA HIS A 42 -3.45 8.70 -10.69
C HIS A 42 -4.52 9.19 -11.67
N ASP A 43 -4.80 8.37 -12.67
CA ASP A 43 -5.78 8.62 -13.73
C ASP A 43 -6.83 7.49 -13.77
N LYS A 44 -7.23 7.09 -14.99
CA LYS A 44 -8.16 5.99 -15.19
C LYS A 44 -7.51 4.66 -14.80
N PRO A 45 -8.22 3.80 -14.05
CA PRO A 45 -7.75 2.46 -13.76
C PRO A 45 -7.46 1.68 -15.06
N ILE A 46 -6.29 1.07 -15.13
CA ILE A 46 -5.91 0.18 -16.23
C ILE A 46 -6.00 -1.28 -15.78
N ARG A 47 -6.34 -2.15 -16.73
CA ARG A 47 -6.63 -3.57 -16.45
C ARG A 47 -5.37 -4.42 -16.38
N ILE A 48 -4.37 -4.10 -17.19
CA ILE A 48 -3.08 -4.79 -17.26
C ILE A 48 -2.03 -3.80 -16.78
N PHE A 49 -1.28 -4.19 -15.76
CA PHE A 49 -0.24 -3.37 -15.16
C PHE A 49 0.86 -4.25 -14.59
N ARG A 50 2.05 -3.69 -14.45
CA ARG A 50 3.16 -4.29 -13.70
C ARG A 50 3.24 -3.64 -12.33
N LEU A 51 3.60 -4.42 -11.31
CA LEU A 51 3.97 -3.87 -10.01
C LEU A 51 5.49 -3.81 -9.91
N GLU A 52 6.01 -2.64 -9.59
CA GLU A 52 7.41 -2.43 -9.25
C GLU A 52 7.53 -2.18 -7.76
N PRO A 53 8.08 -3.13 -6.97
CA PRO A 53 8.24 -2.97 -5.54
C PRO A 53 9.10 -1.74 -5.24
N LEU A 54 8.65 -0.94 -4.28
CA LEU A 54 9.52 0.05 -3.67
C LEU A 54 10.42 -0.68 -2.68
N LEU A 55 11.73 -0.44 -2.73
CA LEU A 55 12.66 -0.97 -1.74
C LEU A 55 12.16 -0.53 -0.36
N GLU A 56 11.84 -1.50 0.49
CA GLU A 56 11.34 -1.25 1.84
C GLU A 56 12.32 -0.37 2.59
N ILE A 57 11.98 0.91 2.75
CA ILE A 57 12.61 1.75 3.76
C ILE A 57 11.97 1.32 5.08
N THR A 58 12.61 0.30 5.66
CA THR A 58 12.62 -0.08 7.09
C THR A 58 11.34 -0.60 7.76
N THR A 59 11.47 -1.83 8.29
CA THR A 59 10.91 -2.35 9.56
C THR A 59 9.69 -1.61 10.11
N LEU A 60 8.51 -1.90 9.58
CA LEU A 60 7.28 -1.58 10.31
C LEU A 60 7.25 -2.44 11.57
N PRO A 61 7.12 -1.86 12.79
CA PRO A 61 6.87 -2.65 13.97
C PRO A 61 5.53 -3.34 13.75
N VAL A 62 5.57 -4.66 13.54
CA VAL A 62 4.39 -5.51 13.67
C VAL A 62 3.91 -5.28 15.08
N ALA A 63 2.79 -4.59 15.25
CA ALA A 63 2.17 -4.42 16.55
C ALA A 63 1.87 -5.81 17.09
N LYS A 64 2.75 -6.30 17.97
CA LYS A 64 2.46 -7.39 18.89
C LYS A 64 1.42 -6.82 19.85
N ASP A 65 0.22 -7.38 19.79
CA ASP A 65 -0.81 -7.16 20.80
C ASP A 65 -0.20 -7.51 22.17
N ASP A 66 -0.22 -6.53 23.07
CA ASP A 66 0.10 -6.62 24.51
C ASP A 66 -1.19 -6.85 25.30
#